data_AF-A0A314YBG7-F1
#
_entry.id   AF-A0A314YBG7-F1
#
_cell.length_a   1.000
_cell.length_b   1.000
_cell.length_c   1.000
_cell.angle_alpha   90.00
_cell.angle_beta   90.00
_cell.angle_gamma   90.00
#
_symmetry.space_group_name_H-M   'P 1'
#
loop_
_entity.id
_entity.type
_entity.pdbx_description
1 polymer ?
#
loop_
_entity_poly.entity_id
_entity_poly.type
_entity_poly.pdbx_seq_one_letter_code
_entity_poly.pdbx_strand_id
1 'polypeptide(L)'
;MVVEKRPLTSMPQYNKVIHKCNLFGNKREPSEIWRDYGGDQLKDQDLYFVSELQRNGLRIQRKTGRGTWSETETYQNVKDEVDEINGKSNLDVIGRKRKFRYENGNTSEDHAVWLLDEYSLFKKACKNGTSSNCYDFDVVICRLRRKGNMDNSWKKRKCSSQDQSNKKMKRDQSTRR
;
A
#
# COMPACT_ATOMS: atom_id res chain seq x y z
N MET A 1 15.81 -2.98 -30.05
CA MET A 1 16.12 -1.78 -29.25
C MET A 1 16.68 -2.25 -27.92
N VAL A 2 17.97 -2.03 -27.67
CA VAL A 2 18.60 -2.37 -26.38
C VAL A 2 18.22 -1.25 -25.41
N VAL A 3 17.43 -1.57 -24.39
CA VAL A 3 17.14 -0.62 -23.31
C VAL A 3 18.40 -0.54 -22.46
N GLU A 4 19.21 0.50 -22.66
CA GLU A 4 20.35 0.78 -21.78
C GLU A 4 19.83 0.97 -20.35
N LYS A 5 20.13 0.00 -19.47
CA LYS A 5 19.88 0.12 -18.03
C LYS A 5 20.74 1.27 -17.52
N ARG A 6 20.11 2.40 -17.17
CA ARG A 6 20.82 3.52 -16.54
C ARG A 6 21.50 3.03 -15.26
N PRO A 7 22.81 3.31 -15.06
CA PRO A 7 23.51 2.90 -13.85
C PRO A 7 22.83 3.47 -12.59
N LEU A 8 22.64 2.61 -11.59
CA LEU A 8 22.08 2.99 -10.27
C LEU A 8 22.94 4.05 -9.53
N THR A 9 24.16 4.33 -10.01
CA THR A 9 25.07 5.35 -9.50
C THR A 9 24.60 6.78 -9.70
N SER A 10 23.61 7.04 -10.56
CA SER A 10 22.97 8.37 -10.69
C SER A 10 21.77 8.55 -9.74
N MET A 11 21.46 7.58 -8.89
CA MET A 11 20.35 7.72 -7.94
C MET A 11 20.70 8.72 -6.85
N PRO A 12 19.76 9.62 -6.47
CA PRO A 12 19.93 10.43 -5.27
C PRO A 12 20.21 9.52 -4.08
N GLN A 13 21.04 9.99 -3.15
CA GLN A 13 21.36 9.24 -1.93
C GLN A 13 20.05 8.69 -1.31
N TYR A 14 20.04 7.41 -0.97
CA TYR A 14 18.81 6.70 -0.57
C TYR A 14 18.11 7.35 0.63
N ASN A 15 18.84 8.04 1.51
CA ASN A 15 18.32 8.80 2.64
C ASN A 15 17.48 10.02 2.23
N LYS A 16 17.57 10.46 0.98
CA LYS A 16 16.73 11.51 0.38
C LYS A 16 15.44 10.96 -0.25
N VAL A 17 15.37 9.64 -0.47
CA VAL A 17 14.25 8.97 -1.15
C VAL A 17 13.43 8.12 -0.19
N ILE A 18 14.08 7.46 0.77
CA ILE A 18 13.46 6.63 1.79
C ILE A 18 13.80 7.22 3.15
N HIS A 19 12.78 7.66 3.88
CA HIS A 19 12.93 8.28 5.18
C HIS A 19 13.05 7.24 6.29
N LYS A 20 13.77 7.55 7.37
CA LYS A 20 13.74 6.74 8.59
C LYS A 20 12.63 7.26 9.49
N CYS A 21 11.55 6.48 9.66
CA CYS A 21 10.45 6.84 10.54
C CYS A 21 9.71 5.58 11.00
N ASN A 22 9.58 5.42 12.31
CA ASN A 22 8.72 4.37 12.85
C ASN A 22 7.26 4.77 12.64
N LEU A 23 6.57 4.08 11.75
CA LEU A 23 5.15 4.30 11.47
C LEU A 23 4.27 3.61 12.50
N PHE A 24 4.69 2.43 12.95
CA PHE A 24 4.02 1.65 13.99
C PHE A 24 4.35 2.19 15.38
N GLY A 25 3.32 2.37 16.21
CA GLY A 25 3.42 2.98 17.54
C GLY A 25 3.62 4.50 17.51
N ASN A 26 3.61 5.13 16.33
CA ASN A 26 3.75 6.58 16.20
C ASN A 26 2.52 7.30 16.77
N LYS A 27 2.73 8.42 17.46
CA LYS A 27 1.65 9.24 18.04
C LYS A 27 0.98 10.17 17.03
N ARG A 28 1.62 10.40 15.88
CA ARG A 28 1.10 11.22 14.79
C ARG A 28 0.13 10.44 13.91
N GLU A 29 -0.87 11.13 13.39
CA GLU A 29 -1.79 10.61 12.38
C GLU A 29 -1.08 10.48 11.01
N PRO A 30 -1.56 9.60 10.10
CA PRO A 30 -0.94 9.43 8.79
C PRO A 30 -0.84 10.72 7.97
N SER A 31 -1.83 11.61 8.06
CA SER A 31 -1.81 12.92 7.39
C SER A 31 -0.69 13.84 7.92
N GLU A 32 -0.45 13.84 9.22
CA GLU A 32 0.62 14.61 9.85
C GLU A 32 1.99 14.08 9.40
N ILE A 33 2.17 12.75 9.43
CA ILE A 33 3.39 12.11 8.93
C ILE A 33 3.59 12.47 7.45
N TRP A 34 2.55 12.35 6.63
CA TRP A 34 2.61 12.68 5.21
C TRP A 34 3.10 14.11 4.97
N ARG A 35 2.50 15.09 5.65
CA ARG A 35 2.86 16.50 5.53
C ARG A 35 4.29 16.78 6.00
N ASP A 36 4.70 16.21 7.14
CA ASP A 36 6.02 16.44 7.75
C ASP A 36 7.17 15.96 6.85
N TYR A 37 6.94 14.91 6.06
CA TYR A 37 7.91 14.38 5.10
C TYR A 37 7.71 14.94 3.68
N GLY A 38 6.97 16.05 3.54
CA GLY A 38 6.81 16.77 2.29
C GLY A 38 5.87 16.11 1.28
N GLY A 39 5.03 15.17 1.72
CA GLY A 39 4.09 14.47 0.85
C GLY A 39 3.12 15.39 0.12
N ASP A 40 2.74 16.52 0.71
CA ASP A 40 1.86 17.51 0.07
C ASP A 40 2.49 18.20 -1.14
N GLN A 41 3.83 18.15 -1.26
CA GLN A 41 4.58 18.70 -2.39
C GLN A 41 4.73 17.68 -3.53
N LEU A 42 4.41 16.42 -3.26
CA LEU A 42 4.54 15.33 -4.23
C LEU A 42 3.33 15.30 -5.17
N LYS A 43 3.61 15.32 -6.47
CA LYS A 43 2.61 15.05 -7.53
C LYS A 43 2.72 13.58 -7.93
N ASP A 44 1.66 12.80 -7.69
CA ASP A 44 1.56 11.38 -8.05
C ASP A 44 2.69 10.47 -7.50
N GLN A 45 3.36 10.89 -6.43
CA GLN A 45 4.37 10.08 -5.75
C GLN A 45 3.90 9.68 -4.36
N ASP A 46 4.53 8.63 -3.85
CA ASP A 46 4.28 8.06 -2.53
C ASP A 46 5.51 8.27 -1.65
N LEU A 47 5.30 8.25 -0.34
CA LEU A 47 6.40 8.33 0.62
C LEU A 47 6.86 6.93 1.00
N TYR A 48 8.18 6.77 1.07
CA TYR A 48 8.82 5.52 1.46
C TYR A 48 9.52 5.68 2.80
N PHE A 49 9.36 4.69 3.67
CA PHE A 49 9.89 4.69 5.01
C PHE A 49 10.61 3.39 5.30
N VAL A 50 11.75 3.47 5.99
CA VAL A 50 12.26 2.38 6.81
C VAL A 50 11.63 2.53 8.19
N SER A 51 10.87 1.51 8.62
CA SER A 51 10.20 1.47 9.91
C SER A 51 10.65 0.24 10.69
N GLU A 52 10.93 0.42 11.98
CA GLU A 52 11.11 -0.68 12.90
C GLU A 52 9.74 -1.24 13.32
N LEU A 53 9.70 -2.56 13.52
CA LEU A 53 8.53 -3.26 14.00
C LEU A 53 8.56 -3.29 15.53
N GLN A 54 7.55 -2.71 16.15
CA GLN A 54 7.36 -2.81 17.59
C GLN A 54 6.52 -4.04 17.94
N ARG A 55 6.95 -4.81 18.93
CA ARG A 55 6.28 -6.03 19.37
C ARG A 55 5.74 -5.86 20.79
N ASN A 56 4.49 -6.27 21.00
CA ASN A 56 3.91 -6.52 22.32
C ASN A 56 3.72 -8.02 22.47
N GLY A 57 4.71 -8.70 23.05
CA GLY A 57 4.79 -10.15 23.05
C GLY A 57 4.94 -10.69 21.62
N LEU A 58 4.02 -11.59 21.21
CA LEU A 58 4.00 -12.17 19.87
C LEU A 58 3.30 -11.30 18.82
N ARG A 59 2.62 -10.22 19.24
CA ARG A 59 1.83 -9.37 18.33
C ARG A 59 2.63 -8.15 17.94
N ILE A 60 2.62 -7.84 16.65
CA ILE A 60 3.20 -6.61 16.11
C ILE A 60 2.21 -5.49 16.32
N GLN A 61 2.69 -4.38 16.85
CA GLN A 61 1.87 -3.19 17.01
C GLN A 61 1.53 -2.62 15.64
N ARG A 62 0.24 -2.36 15.42
CA ARG A 62 -0.28 -1.72 14.21
C ARG A 62 -0.96 -0.38 14.48
N LYS A 63 -0.88 0.11 15.72
CA LYS A 63 -1.43 1.41 16.10
C LYS A 63 -0.57 2.54 15.57
N THR A 64 -1.21 3.62 15.15
CA THR A 64 -0.60 4.86 14.69
C THR A 64 -1.59 5.98 14.96
N GLY A 65 -1.15 7.12 15.47
CA GLY A 65 -2.05 8.18 15.91
C GLY A 65 -3.08 7.65 16.91
N ARG A 66 -4.35 7.98 16.66
CA ARG A 66 -5.49 7.43 17.41
C ARG A 66 -6.09 6.17 16.79
N GLY A 67 -5.63 5.75 15.62
CA GLY A 67 -6.16 4.63 14.86
C GLY A 67 -5.25 3.40 14.80
N THR A 68 -5.54 2.54 13.83
CA THR A 68 -4.79 1.31 13.57
C THR A 68 -4.71 1.00 12.08
N TRP A 69 -3.62 0.36 11.68
CA TRP A 69 -3.47 -0.24 10.36
C TRP A 69 -4.12 -1.62 10.33
N SER A 70 -5.15 -1.77 9.49
CA SER A 70 -5.89 -3.02 9.31
C SER A 70 -5.51 -3.69 8.00
N GLU A 71 -5.12 -4.97 8.06
CA GLU A 71 -4.72 -5.74 6.88
C GLU A 71 -5.94 -5.91 5.94
N THR A 72 -5.75 -5.63 4.65
CA THR A 72 -6.86 -5.61 3.67
C THR A 72 -6.91 -6.83 2.78
N GLU A 73 -5.78 -7.52 2.61
CA GLU A 73 -5.59 -8.65 1.70
C GLU A 73 -4.58 -9.62 2.33
N THR A 74 -4.58 -10.88 1.87
CA THR A 74 -3.51 -11.80 2.24
C THR A 74 -2.16 -11.32 1.69
N TYR A 75 -1.07 -11.64 2.40
CA TYR A 75 0.26 -11.24 1.97
C TYR A 75 0.63 -11.85 0.61
N GLN A 76 1.47 -11.14 -0.13
CA GLN A 76 2.00 -11.57 -1.43
C GLN A 76 3.50 -11.83 -1.32
N ASN A 77 4.00 -12.91 -1.91
CA ASN A 77 5.43 -13.19 -1.93
C ASN A 77 6.16 -12.22 -2.87
N VAL A 78 7.30 -11.69 -2.41
CA VAL A 78 8.22 -10.90 -3.22
C VAL A 78 9.34 -11.82 -3.67
N LYS A 79 9.58 -11.85 -4.97
CA LYS A 79 10.56 -12.75 -5.60
C LYS A 79 11.75 -11.94 -6.14
N ASP A 80 12.94 -12.53 -6.10
CA ASP A 80 14.13 -11.93 -6.71
C ASP A 80 14.00 -11.95 -8.23
N GLU A 81 14.21 -10.82 -8.90
CA GLU A 81 14.33 -10.81 -10.36
C GLU A 81 15.74 -11.33 -10.71
N VAL A 82 15.85 -12.59 -11.14
CA VAL A 82 17.11 -13.17 -11.55
C VAL A 82 17.52 -12.53 -12.89
N ASP A 83 18.69 -11.91 -12.96
CA ASP A 83 19.33 -11.58 -14.24
C ASP A 83 19.38 -12.87 -15.09
N GLU A 84 18.77 -12.84 -16.27
CA GLU A 84 18.53 -13.98 -17.18
C GLU A 84 19.80 -14.74 -17.63
N ILE A 85 20.98 -14.35 -17.15
CA ILE A 85 22.30 -14.84 -17.56
C ILE A 85 22.51 -16.33 -17.20
N ASN A 86 21.85 -16.87 -16.17
CA ASN A 86 22.14 -18.21 -15.66
C ASN A 86 21.04 -19.28 -15.84
N GLY A 87 19.97 -19.01 -16.60
CA GLY A 87 19.03 -20.03 -17.07
C GLY A 87 18.28 -20.86 -16.00
N LYS A 88 18.39 -20.52 -14.71
CA LYS A 88 17.67 -21.17 -13.61
C LYS A 88 16.45 -20.33 -13.20
N SER A 89 15.26 -20.78 -13.60
CA SER A 89 13.98 -20.12 -13.38
C SER A 89 13.34 -20.38 -12.00
N ASN A 90 14.13 -20.68 -10.98
CA ASN A 90 13.64 -20.72 -9.61
C ASN A 90 13.81 -19.32 -9.02
N LEU A 91 12.83 -18.44 -9.25
CA LEU A 91 12.79 -17.15 -8.57
C LEU A 91 12.62 -17.40 -7.06
N ASP A 92 13.70 -17.22 -6.31
CA ASP A 92 13.70 -17.34 -4.86
C ASP A 92 12.78 -16.26 -4.26
N VAL A 93 11.93 -16.68 -3.31
CA VAL A 93 11.13 -15.74 -2.52
C VAL A 93 12.05 -15.05 -1.53
N ILE A 94 12.28 -13.76 -1.73
CA ILE A 94 13.18 -12.94 -0.89
C ILE A 94 12.43 -12.26 0.25
N GLY A 95 11.10 -12.21 0.20
CA GLY A 95 10.31 -11.56 1.22
C GLY A 95 8.82 -11.64 0.96
N ARG A 96 8.06 -10.77 1.62
CA ARG A 96 6.62 -10.62 1.41
C ARG A 96 6.19 -9.17 1.47
N LYS A 97 5.05 -8.92 0.83
CA LYS A 97 4.32 -7.66 0.82
C LYS A 97 2.98 -7.83 1.54
N ARG A 98 2.66 -6.93 2.45
CA ARG A 98 1.35 -6.80 3.11
C ARG A 98 0.72 -5.46 2.77
N LYS A 99 -0.61 -5.40 2.75
CA LYS A 99 -1.37 -4.18 2.47
C LYS A 99 -2.26 -3.87 3.65
N PHE A 100 -2.22 -2.61 4.08
CA PHE A 100 -3.02 -2.11 5.17
C PHE A 100 -3.80 -0.87 4.75
N ARG A 101 -4.92 -0.67 5.43
CA ARG A 101 -5.71 0.56 5.40
C ARG A 101 -5.80 1.12 6.80
N TYR A 102 -5.68 2.43 6.93
CA TYR A 102 -5.79 3.10 8.20
C TYR A 102 -7.25 3.19 8.64
N GLU A 103 -7.53 2.86 9.89
CA GLU A 103 -8.86 2.89 10.50
C GLU A 103 -8.79 3.72 11.79
N ASN A 104 -9.51 4.84 11.86
CA ASN A 104 -9.52 5.72 13.04
C ASN A 104 -10.91 6.30 13.33
N GLY A 105 -11.87 5.45 13.72
CA GLY A 105 -13.26 5.88 13.96
C GLY A 105 -13.94 6.50 12.72
N ASN A 106 -15.26 6.47 12.64
CA ASN A 106 -15.94 6.89 11.39
C ASN A 106 -15.98 8.43 11.19
N THR A 107 -15.45 9.21 12.13
CA THR A 107 -15.49 10.68 12.12
C THR A 107 -14.15 11.34 11.79
N SER A 108 -13.06 10.56 11.67
CA SER A 108 -11.73 11.09 11.34
C SER A 108 -11.58 11.26 9.83
N GLU A 109 -11.03 12.39 9.39
CA GLU A 109 -10.70 12.63 7.97
C GLU A 109 -9.68 11.62 7.41
N ASP A 110 -8.87 11.02 8.30
CA ASP A 110 -7.87 10.02 7.93
C ASP A 110 -8.45 8.61 7.80
N HIS A 111 -9.65 8.37 8.32
CA HIS A 111 -10.28 7.05 8.32
C HIS A 111 -10.50 6.52 6.90
N ALA A 112 -9.96 5.34 6.60
CA ALA A 112 -10.07 4.65 5.32
C ALA A 112 -9.50 5.41 4.09
N VAL A 113 -8.82 6.55 4.29
CA VAL A 113 -8.21 7.36 3.23
C VAL A 113 -6.74 6.97 2.98
N TRP A 114 -6.04 6.50 4.01
CA TRP A 114 -4.63 6.15 3.95
C TRP A 114 -4.39 4.66 3.74
N LEU A 115 -3.44 4.35 2.86
CA LEU A 115 -3.01 3.00 2.52
C LEU A 115 -1.52 2.83 2.82
N LEU A 116 -1.14 1.65 3.28
CA LEU A 116 0.24 1.32 3.60
C LEU A 116 0.58 -0.04 2.98
N ASP A 117 1.59 -0.06 2.11
CA ASP A 117 2.20 -1.31 1.67
C ASP A 117 3.45 -1.56 2.53
N GLU A 118 3.53 -2.71 3.21
CA GLU A 118 4.68 -3.13 4.00
C GLU A 118 5.45 -4.22 3.27
N TYR A 119 6.77 -4.11 3.23
CA TYR A 119 7.70 -5.06 2.63
C TYR A 119 8.66 -5.57 3.69
N SER A 120 8.65 -6.88 3.93
CA SER A 120 9.56 -7.56 4.87
C SER A 120 10.44 -8.57 4.14
N LEU A 121 11.71 -8.61 4.50
CA LEU A 121 12.67 -9.56 3.95
C LEU A 121 12.63 -10.90 4.71
N PHE A 122 12.91 -11.99 4.01
CA PHE A 122 13.14 -13.29 4.62
C PHE A 122 14.63 -13.59 4.72
N LYS A 123 15.02 -14.32 5.76
CA LYS A 123 16.35 -14.90 5.90
C LYS A 123 16.41 -16.15 5.02
N LYS A 124 17.34 -16.20 4.07
CA LYS A 124 17.48 -17.30 3.07
C LYS A 124 17.56 -18.72 3.66
N ALA A 125 17.79 -18.87 4.97
CA ALA A 125 17.90 -20.16 5.66
C ALA A 125 16.57 -20.71 6.22
N CYS A 126 15.49 -19.93 6.28
CA CYS A 126 14.23 -20.37 6.91
C CYS A 126 13.31 -21.04 5.87
N LYS A 127 13.60 -22.30 5.52
CA LYS A 127 12.78 -23.11 4.58
C LYS A 127 11.57 -23.82 5.23
N ASN A 128 11.36 -23.66 6.53
CA ASN A 128 10.30 -24.38 7.25
C ASN A 128 9.14 -23.44 7.53
N GLY A 129 7.95 -23.84 7.07
CA GLY A 129 6.64 -23.18 7.16
C GLY A 129 6.57 -22.06 8.20
N THR A 130 6.96 -20.88 7.77
CA THR A 130 7.12 -19.71 8.62
C THR A 130 5.74 -19.09 8.74
N SER A 131 5.21 -19.06 9.98
CA SER A 131 3.85 -18.57 10.25
C SER A 131 3.64 -17.21 9.59
N SER A 132 2.41 -16.89 9.17
CA SER A 132 2.09 -15.61 8.53
C SER A 132 2.51 -14.38 9.36
N ASN A 133 2.79 -14.55 10.66
CA ASN A 133 3.22 -13.49 11.56
C ASN A 133 4.70 -13.54 11.99
N CYS A 134 5.50 -14.48 11.47
CA CYS A 134 6.97 -14.47 11.63
C CYS A 134 7.59 -13.32 10.85
N TYR A 135 8.48 -12.55 11.47
CA TYR A 135 9.40 -11.65 10.77
C TYR A 135 10.82 -12.07 11.12
N ASP A 136 11.65 -12.23 10.09
CA ASP A 136 13.07 -12.57 10.27
C ASP A 136 13.90 -11.35 10.70
N PHE A 137 13.41 -10.14 10.39
CA PHE A 137 14.01 -8.87 10.76
C PHE A 137 12.94 -7.95 11.39
N ASP A 138 13.33 -7.18 12.40
CA ASP A 138 12.47 -6.18 13.04
C ASP A 138 12.42 -4.86 12.29
N VAL A 139 12.73 -4.88 10.99
CA VAL A 139 12.75 -3.71 10.11
C VAL A 139 12.03 -4.04 8.82
N VAL A 140 11.21 -3.11 8.35
CA VAL A 140 10.45 -3.21 7.11
C VAL A 140 10.56 -1.92 6.31
N ILE A 141 10.33 -2.04 5.00
CA ILE A 141 10.09 -0.89 4.14
C ILE A 141 8.58 -0.69 4.03
N CYS A 142 8.14 0.55 4.21
CA CYS A 142 6.75 0.93 4.11
C CYS A 142 6.58 1.96 3.00
N ARG A 143 5.55 1.79 2.18
CA ARG A 143 5.10 2.78 1.19
C ARG A 143 3.76 3.33 1.66
N LEU A 144 3.75 4.59 2.06
CA LEU A 144 2.56 5.32 2.49
C LEU A 144 1.96 6.07 1.31
N ARG A 145 0.65 5.94 1.09
CA ARG A 145 -0.06 6.63 0.02
C ARG A 145 -1.49 6.99 0.41
N ARG A 146 -2.03 8.00 -0.26
CA ARG A 146 -3.43 8.42 -0.13
C ARG A 146 -4.29 7.78 -1.22
N LYS A 147 -5.48 7.28 -0.87
CA LYS A 147 -6.42 6.64 -1.82
C LYS A 147 -6.80 7.54 -3.00
N GLY A 148 -6.86 8.86 -2.79
CA GLY A 148 -7.15 9.86 -3.82
C GLY A 148 -6.00 10.14 -4.79
N ASN A 149 -4.77 9.76 -4.49
CA ASN A 149 -3.66 9.86 -5.46
C ASN A 149 -3.69 8.69 -6.48
N MET A 150 -4.66 7.78 -6.40
CA MET A 150 -4.98 6.83 -7.49
C MET A 150 -5.89 7.50 -8.53
N ASP A 151 -5.41 8.58 -9.15
CA ASP A 151 -6.21 9.30 -10.13
C ASP A 151 -6.03 8.73 -11.56
N ASN A 152 -7.16 8.21 -12.06
CA ASN A 152 -7.67 8.35 -13.44
C ASN A 152 -7.41 7.30 -14.53
N SER A 153 -6.52 6.32 -14.40
CA SER A 153 -6.31 5.32 -15.49
C SER A 153 -7.33 4.18 -15.52
N TRP A 154 -7.90 3.77 -14.37
CA TRP A 154 -8.83 2.63 -14.30
C TRP A 154 -10.30 3.03 -14.52
N LYS A 155 -10.69 4.27 -14.19
CA LYS A 155 -12.09 4.72 -14.28
C LYS A 155 -12.56 5.03 -15.71
N LYS A 156 -11.67 5.05 -16.72
CA LYS A 156 -12.04 5.31 -18.13
C LYS A 156 -12.56 4.10 -18.91
N ARG A 157 -12.66 2.91 -18.31
CA ARG A 157 -13.12 1.68 -19.01
C ARG A 157 -14.51 1.16 -18.62
N LYS A 158 -15.31 1.95 -17.89
CA LYS A 158 -16.72 1.63 -17.67
C LYS A 158 -17.57 2.89 -17.79
N CYS A 159 -18.03 3.13 -19.02
CA CYS A 159 -19.32 3.74 -19.41
C CYS A 159 -19.18 4.41 -20.79
N SER A 160 -19.26 3.60 -21.84
CA SER A 160 -19.80 4.03 -23.12
C SER A 160 -20.89 3.04 -23.52
N SER A 161 -21.97 3.06 -22.75
CA SER A 161 -23.26 2.55 -23.19
C SER A 161 -24.22 3.69 -22.94
N GLN A 162 -24.28 4.60 -23.91
CA GLN A 162 -25.47 5.39 -24.11
C GLN A 162 -26.59 4.38 -24.38
N ASP A 163 -27.55 4.28 -23.46
CA ASP A 163 -28.87 3.85 -23.87
C ASP A 163 -29.88 4.88 -23.42
N GLN A 164 -30.58 5.36 -24.43
CA GLN A 164 -31.40 6.55 -24.41
C GLN A 164 -32.65 6.32 -23.54
N SER A 165 -32.93 7.34 -22.76
CA SER A 165 -34.18 7.55 -22.04
C SER A 165 -35.39 7.44 -22.96
N ASN A 166 -36.23 6.42 -22.77
CA ASN A 166 -37.62 6.47 -23.24
C ASN A 166 -38.53 6.93 -22.10
N LYS A 167 -38.96 8.20 -22.20
CA LYS A 167 -40.09 8.78 -21.47
C LYS A 167 -41.40 8.25 -22.07
N LYS A 168 -42.26 7.62 -21.26
CA LYS A 168 -43.70 7.94 -21.29
C LYS A 168 -44.43 7.58 -19.98
N MET A 169 -44.98 8.63 -19.38
CA MET A 169 -45.96 8.73 -18.28
C MET A 169 -47.25 7.95 -18.62
N LYS A 170 -48.19 7.59 -17.74
CA LYS A 170 -48.51 7.85 -16.32
C LYS A 170 -49.55 6.78 -15.92
N ARG A 171 -49.62 6.42 -14.65
CA ARG A 171 -50.62 5.50 -14.07
C ARG A 171 -51.78 6.28 -13.43
N ASP A 172 -52.93 5.60 -13.42
CA ASP A 172 -54.12 5.71 -12.56
C ASP A 172 -55.16 6.80 -12.82
N GLN A 173 -56.40 6.34 -13.08
CA GLN A 173 -57.50 6.52 -12.12
C GLN A 173 -58.55 5.42 -12.30
N SER A 174 -58.88 4.75 -11.19
CA SER A 174 -60.08 3.94 -11.00
C SER A 174 -61.02 4.72 -10.09
N THR A 175 -62.28 4.96 -10.50
CA THR A 175 -63.47 4.80 -9.63
C THR A 175 -64.80 5.03 -10.37
N ARG A 176 -65.75 4.08 -10.16
CA ARG A 176 -67.22 4.21 -9.93
C ARG A 176 -68.01 5.17 -10.85
N ARG A 177 -69.05 4.74 -11.56
CA ARG A 177 -70.31 4.08 -11.11
C ARG A 177 -71.00 3.45 -12.31
#